data_AF-W1XKR4-F1
#
_entry.id   AF-W1XKR4-F1
#
_cell.length_a   1.000
_cell.length_b   1.000
_cell.length_c   1.000
_cell.angle_alpha   90.00
_cell.angle_beta   90.00
_cell.angle_gamma   90.00
#
_symmetry.space_group_name_H-M   'P 1'
#
loop_
_entity.id
_entity.type
_entity.pdbx_description
1 polymer ?
#
loop_
_entity_poly.entity_id
_entity_poly.type
_entity_poly.pdbx_seq_one_letter_code
_entity_poly.pdbx_strand_id
1 'polypeptide(L)' 'MNKILVTRQIPQHYIEQLKKIGQVVMWEHDLTPMSRESFLANVED' A
#
# COMPACT_ATOMS: atom_id res chain seq x y z
N MET A 1 9.36 2.92 11.77
CA MET A 1 8.06 3.57 11.42
C MET A 1 7.12 2.47 10.98
N ASN A 2 5.85 2.47 11.38
CA ASN A 2 4.92 1.41 10.95
C ASN A 2 4.55 1.64 9.47
N LYS A 3 5.10 0.82 8.58
CA LYS A 3 4.77 0.81 7.15
C LYS A 3 3.47 0.04 6.91
N ILE A 4 2.58 0.62 6.12
CA ILE A 4 1.29 0.05 5.74
C ILE A 4 1.31 -0.11 4.23
N LEU A 5 1.40 -1.36 3.78
CA LEU A 5 1.38 -1.71 2.36
C LEU A 5 -0.05 -2.04 1.92
N VAL A 6 -0.58 -1.26 0.98
CA VAL A 6 -1.89 -1.50 0.37
C VAL A 6 -1.67 -2.06 -1.03
N THR A 7 -2.02 -3.33 -1.24
CA THR A 7 -1.71 -4.09 -2.47
C THR A 7 -2.71 -3.88 -3.62
N ARG A 8 -3.75 -3.07 -3.38
CA ARG A 8 -4.79 -2.69 -4.35
C ARG A 8 -5.20 -1.25 -4.13
N GLN A 9 -5.67 -0.61 -5.19
CA GLN A 9 -6.23 0.73 -5.08
C GLN A 9 -7.48 0.71 -4.20
N ILE A 10 -7.52 1.63 -3.24
CA ILE A 10 -8.68 1.88 -2.38
C ILE A 10 -9.05 3.37 -2.45
N PRO A 11 -10.30 3.74 -2.17
CA PRO A 11 -10.70 5.14 -2.16
C PRO A 11 -9.82 6.03 -1.26
N GLN A 12 -9.57 7.26 -1.71
CA GLN A 12 -8.65 8.21 -1.05
C GLN A 12 -8.95 8.42 0.44
N HIS A 13 -10.23 8.44 0.84
CA HIS A 13 -10.62 8.66 2.22
C HIS A 13 -10.13 7.56 3.19
N TYR A 14 -9.86 6.34 2.70
CA TYR A 14 -9.22 5.30 3.50
C TYR A 14 -7.72 5.52 3.63
N ILE A 15 -7.05 5.96 2.54
CA ILE A 15 -5.62 6.29 2.55
C ILE A 15 -5.34 7.40 3.59
N GLU A 16 -6.19 8.43 3.63
CA GLU A 16 -6.06 9.52 4.61
C GLU A 16 -6.26 9.06 6.06
N GLN A 17 -7.04 8.00 6.30
CA GLN A 17 -7.14 7.39 7.64
C GLN A 17 -5.88 6.59 7.99
N LEU A 18 -5.35 5.82 7.04
CA LEU A 18 -4.14 5.00 7.23
C LEU A 18 -2.88 5.86 7.45
N LYS A 19 -2.78 7.04 6.81
CA LYS A 19 -1.68 7.99 7.03
C LYS A 19 -1.57 8.49 8.48
N LYS A 20 -2.65 8.41 9.27
CA LYS A 20 -2.66 8.80 10.70
C LYS A 20 -2.01 7.76 11.61
N ILE A 21 -1.92 6.51 11.17
CA ILE A 21 -1.40 5.38 11.95
C ILE A 21 -0.03 4.89 11.47
N GLY A 22 0.40 5.29 10.27
CA GLY A 22 1.67 4.85 9.71
C GLY A 22 1.99 5.45 8.34
N GLN A 23 3.14 5.06 7.80
CA GLN A 23 3.55 5.41 6.45
C GLN A 23 2.83 4.51 5.46
N VAL A 24 2.02 5.09 4.57
CA VAL A 24 1.24 4.32 3.60
C VAL A 24 1.99 4.24 2.28
N VAL A 25 2.16 3.01 1.76
CA VAL A 25 2.62 2.71 0.41
C VAL A 25 1.48 1.97 -0.30
N MET A 26 0.92 2.56 -1.35
CA MET A 26 -0.19 1.96 -2.09
C MET A 26 0.25 1.54 -3.48
N TRP A 27 -0.26 0.40 -3.92
CA TRP A 27 -0.18 -0.06 -5.29
C TRP A 27 -1.12 0.73 -6.20
N GLU A 28 -0.56 1.67 -6.97
CA GLU A 28 -1.31 2.55 -7.88
C GLU A 28 -1.52 1.90 -9.26
N HIS A 29 -2.11 0.70 -9.31
CA HIS A 29 -2.53 0.09 -10.56
C HIS A 29 -3.99 -0.35 -10.47
N ASP A 30 -4.81 0.15 -11.40
CA ASP A 30 -6.27 0.00 -11.37
C ASP A 30 -6.74 -1.44 -11.62
N LEU A 31 -6.11 -2.14 -12.57
CA LEU A 31 -6.54 -3.47 -13.03
C LEU A 31 -5.49 -4.57 -12.85
N THR A 32 -4.32 -4.21 -12.36
CA THR A 32 -3.21 -5.14 -12.19
C THR A 32 -2.96 -5.32 -10.70
N PRO A 33 -3.24 -6.50 -10.10
CA PRO A 33 -2.89 -6.74 -8.71
C PRO A 33 -1.37 -6.69 -8.54
N MET A 34 -0.91 -6.26 -7.36
CA MET A 34 0.50 -6.30 -7.02
C MET A 34 1.05 -7.73 -7.17
N SER A 35 2.18 -7.87 -7.87
CA SER A 35 2.84 -9.16 -8.02
C SER A 35 3.49 -9.61 -6.71
N ARG A 36 3.82 -10.91 -6.61
CA ARG A 36 4.53 -11.44 -5.43
C ARG A 36 5.89 -10.77 -5.26
N GLU A 37 6.60 -10.55 -6.35
CA GLU A 37 7.92 -9.92 -6.37
C GLU A 37 7.82 -8.47 -5.87
N SER A 38 6.85 -7.71 -6.38
CA SER A 38 6.59 -6.34 -5.92
C SER A 38 6.16 -6.29 -4.46
N PHE A 39 5.37 -7.26 -4.00
CA PHE A 39 4.99 -7.37 -2.60
C PHE A 39 6.23 -7.56 -1.73
N LEU A 40 7.05 -8.59 -1.99
CA LEU A 40 8.26 -8.91 -1.23
C LEU A 40 9.22 -7.71 -1.14
N ALA A 41 9.45 -7.02 -2.25
CA ALA A 41 10.29 -5.81 -2.29
C ALA A 41 9.75 -4.65 -1.43
N ASN A 42 8.45 -4.65 -1.12
CA ASN A 42 7.81 -3.62 -0.30
C ASN A 42 7.55 -4.06 1.15
N VAL A 43 7.68 -5.35 1.49
CA VAL A 43 7.57 -5.79 2.90
C VAL A 43 8.89 -5.69 3.63
N GLU A 44 10.00 -5.72 2.90
CA GLU A 44 11.33 -5.45 3.46
C GLU A 44 11.41 -3.99 3.96
N ASP A 45 12.10 -3.79 5.09
CA ASP A 45 12.20 -2.54 5.84
C ASP A 45 12.99 -1.44 5.10
#